data_AF-A0A2E2QHC7-F1
#
_entry.id   AF-A0A2E2QHC7-F1
#
_cell.length_a   1.000
_cell.length_b   1.000
_cell.length_c   1.000
_cell.angle_alpha   90.00
_cell.angle_beta   90.00
_cell.angle_gamma   90.00
#
_symmetry.space_group_name_H-M   'P 1'
#
loop_
_entity.id
_entity.type
_entity.pdbx_description
1 polymer ?
#
loop_
_entity_poly.entity_id
_entity_poly.type
_entity_poly.pdbx_seq_one_letter_code
_entity_poly.pdbx_strand_id
1 'polypeptide(L)'
;MENMSTINSDISDLLNDISVYLEQTRNGIMVDMASLPEKIIRVQGRVQSAPRDDRIELTKFMNQVMQSLNTLSNEIQQRHDALGRDIHAMESDLHKE
;
A
#
# COMPACT_ATOMS: atom_id res chain seq x y z
N MET A 1 -41.07 4.11 -8.37
CA MET A 1 -40.25 2.98 -7.89
C MET A 1 -38.91 3.15 -8.55
N GLU A 2 -37.86 3.44 -7.78
CA GLU A 2 -36.50 3.28 -8.30
C GLU A 2 -36.38 1.84 -8.80
N ASN A 3 -35.97 1.69 -10.06
CA ASN A 3 -35.86 0.40 -10.68
C ASN A 3 -34.65 -0.29 -10.04
N MET A 4 -34.78 -1.54 -9.60
CA MET A 4 -33.68 -2.28 -8.95
C MET A 4 -32.41 -2.28 -9.82
N SER A 5 -32.57 -2.24 -11.13
CA SER A 5 -31.49 -2.06 -12.11
C SER A 5 -30.70 -0.75 -11.94
N THR A 6 -31.33 0.37 -11.58
CA THR A 6 -30.65 1.65 -11.32
C THR A 6 -29.84 1.57 -10.03
N ILE A 7 -30.42 0.99 -8.97
CA ILE A 7 -29.74 0.81 -7.68
C ILE A 7 -28.51 -0.11 -7.85
N ASN A 8 -28.63 -1.21 -8.59
CA ASN A 8 -27.50 -2.11 -8.84
C ASN A 8 -26.40 -1.44 -9.69
N SER A 9 -26.77 -0.56 -10.62
CA SER A 9 -25.81 0.27 -11.38
C SER A 9 -25.05 1.21 -10.45
N ASP A 10 -25.75 1.95 -9.58
CA ASP A 10 -25.14 2.91 -8.66
C ASP A 10 -24.20 2.21 -7.66
N ILE A 11 -24.57 1.01 -7.18
CA ILE A 11 -23.69 0.19 -6.33
C ILE A 11 -22.45 -0.25 -7.09
N SER A 12 -22.58 -0.67 -8.36
CA SER A 12 -21.43 -1.10 -9.16
C SER A 12 -20.47 0.06 -9.44
N ASP A 13 -21.00 1.24 -9.77
CA ASP A 13 -20.20 2.45 -9.96
C ASP A 13 -19.44 2.82 -8.67
N LEU A 14 -20.11 2.75 -7.51
CA LEU A 14 -19.47 2.98 -6.21
C LEU A 14 -18.34 1.98 -5.92
N LEU A 15 -18.56 0.68 -6.19
CA LEU A 15 -17.55 -0.35 -5.99
C LEU A 15 -16.32 -0.13 -6.88
N ASN A 16 -16.54 0.30 -8.12
CA ASN A 16 -15.47 0.67 -9.05
C ASN A 16 -14.70 1.91 -8.55
N ASP A 17 -15.39 2.95 -8.11
CA ASP A 17 -14.75 4.15 -7.54
C ASP A 17 -13.90 3.82 -6.30
N ILE A 18 -14.40 2.94 -5.42
CA ILE A 18 -13.64 2.44 -4.26
C ILE A 18 -12.38 1.70 -4.71
N SER A 19 -12.49 0.82 -5.72
CA SER A 19 -11.37 0.07 -6.28
C SER A 19 -10.28 1.00 -6.82
N VAL A 20 -10.67 1.99 -7.63
CA VAL A 20 -9.76 2.99 -8.20
C VAL A 20 -9.08 3.81 -7.10
N TYR A 21 -9.83 4.27 -6.09
CA TYR A 21 -9.26 5.03 -4.98
C TYR A 21 -8.24 4.22 -4.16
N LEU A 22 -8.53 2.93 -3.91
CA LEU A 22 -7.62 2.03 -3.22
C LEU A 22 -6.32 1.81 -4.01
N GLU A 23 -6.41 1.64 -5.32
CA GLU A 23 -5.23 1.49 -6.19
C GLU A 23 -4.38 2.76 -6.19
N GLN A 24 -5.01 3.94 -6.33
CA GLN A 24 -4.32 5.22 -6.26
C GLN A 24 -3.62 5.44 -4.91
N THR A 25 -4.31 5.13 -3.81
CA THR A 25 -3.75 5.24 -2.45
C THR A 25 -2.54 4.32 -2.29
N ARG A 26 -2.64 3.06 -2.73
CA ARG A 26 -1.52 2.11 -2.73
C ARG A 26 -0.35 2.66 -3.53
N ASN A 27 -0.59 3.13 -4.75
CA ASN A 27 0.46 3.65 -5.62
C ASN A 27 1.15 4.88 -5.00
N GLY A 28 0.39 5.80 -4.40
CA GLY A 28 0.94 6.95 -3.68
C GLY A 28 1.88 6.53 -2.54
N ILE A 29 1.42 5.60 -1.68
CA ILE A 29 2.23 5.10 -0.57
C ILE A 29 3.49 4.39 -1.09
N MET A 30 3.38 3.58 -2.15
CA MET A 30 4.54 2.90 -2.75
C MET A 30 5.56 3.87 -3.35
N VAL A 31 5.11 4.94 -3.99
CA VAL A 31 5.99 6.00 -4.52
C VAL A 31 6.73 6.70 -3.38
N ASP A 32 6.03 7.07 -2.31
CA ASP A 32 6.64 7.71 -1.15
C ASP A 32 7.70 6.80 -0.50
N MET A 33 7.37 5.51 -0.37
CA MET A 33 8.24 4.49 0.21
C MET A 33 9.45 4.17 -0.67
N ALA A 34 9.34 4.23 -2.00
CA ALA A 34 10.44 3.95 -2.93
C ALA A 34 11.64 4.88 -2.73
N SER A 35 11.41 6.11 -2.24
CA SER A 35 12.48 7.07 -1.97
C SER A 35 13.25 6.82 -0.67
N LEU A 36 12.68 6.02 0.25
CA LEU A 36 13.22 5.85 1.61
C LEU A 36 14.48 4.98 1.64
N PRO A 37 14.59 3.86 0.92
CA PRO A 37 15.83 3.08 0.84
C PRO A 37 17.04 3.90 0.40
N GLU A 38 16.90 4.76 -0.61
CA GLU A 38 17.99 5.63 -1.07
C GLU A 38 18.40 6.67 -0.03
N LYS A 39 17.44 7.23 0.72
CA LYS A 39 17.74 8.15 1.82
C LYS A 39 18.49 7.41 2.93
N ILE A 40 18.07 6.20 3.25
CA ILE A 40 18.73 5.31 4.22
C ILE A 40 20.19 5.04 3.80
N ILE A 41 20.42 4.62 2.56
CA ILE A 41 21.78 4.36 2.03
C ILE A 41 22.65 5.63 2.09
N ARG A 42 22.10 6.80 1.74
CA ARG A 42 22.83 8.07 1.82
C ARG A 42 23.23 8.41 3.27
N VAL A 43 22.35 8.18 4.23
CA VAL A 43 22.68 8.39 5.66
C VAL A 43 23.76 7.38 6.07
N GLN A 44 23.68 6.10 5.69
CA GLN A 44 24.71 5.10 6.00
C GLN A 44 26.08 5.51 5.45
N GLY A 45 26.14 6.00 4.21
CA GLY A 45 27.36 6.50 3.59
C GLY A 45 27.98 7.67 4.35
N ARG A 46 27.17 8.62 4.81
CA ARG A 46 27.64 9.77 5.61
C ARG A 46 28.18 9.37 6.98
N VAL A 47 27.68 8.27 7.53
CA VAL A 47 28.02 7.83 8.89
C VAL A 47 29.27 6.96 8.89
N GLN A 48 29.84 6.59 7.72
CA GLN A 48 31.11 5.86 7.67
C GLN A 48 32.28 6.56 8.39
N SER A 49 32.23 7.89 8.51
CA SER A 49 33.20 8.71 9.25
C SER A 49 32.93 8.83 10.76
N ALA A 50 31.80 8.30 11.26
CA ALA A 50 31.46 8.34 12.69
C ALA A 50 32.25 7.28 13.51
N PRO A 51 32.33 7.45 14.84
CA PRO A 51 32.86 6.42 15.75
C PRO A 51 32.22 5.04 15.52
N ARG A 52 33.00 3.98 15.74
CA ARG A 52 32.60 2.61 15.38
C ARG A 52 31.26 2.20 16.00
N ASP A 53 31.02 2.57 17.26
CA ASP A 53 29.82 2.18 17.99
C ASP A 53 28.57 2.87 17.43
N ASP A 54 28.66 4.17 17.16
CA ASP A 54 27.60 4.96 16.50
C ASP A 54 27.27 4.40 15.11
N ARG A 55 28.28 3.95 14.35
CA ARG A 55 28.04 3.30 13.04
C ARG A 55 27.26 2.02 13.17
N ILE A 56 27.58 1.17 14.14
CA ILE A 56 26.92 -0.12 14.35
C ILE A 56 25.47 0.12 14.74
N GLU A 57 25.23 1.01 15.70
CA GLU A 57 23.90 1.35 16.17
C GLU A 57 23.03 1.92 15.06
N LEU A 58 23.57 2.88 14.31
CA LEU A 58 22.82 3.51 13.23
C LEU A 58 22.56 2.55 12.05
N THR A 59 23.51 1.67 11.73
CA THR A 59 23.30 0.63 10.71
C THR A 59 22.18 -0.32 11.14
N LYS A 60 22.15 -0.72 12.40
CA LYS A 60 21.09 -1.57 12.97
C LYS A 60 19.73 -0.87 12.90
N PHE A 61 19.64 0.38 13.33
CA PHE A 61 18.42 1.18 13.25
C PHE A 61 17.91 1.27 11.81
N MET A 62 18.79 1.60 10.86
CA MET A 62 18.42 1.71 9.46
C MET A 62 17.95 0.39 8.84
N ASN A 63 18.55 -0.73 9.21
CA ASN A 63 18.08 -2.06 8.80
C ASN A 63 16.68 -2.37 9.36
N GLN A 64 16.41 -2.00 10.61
CA GLN A 64 15.08 -2.16 11.21
C GLN A 64 14.04 -1.32 10.48
N VAL A 65 14.36 -0.07 10.16
CA VAL A 65 13.47 0.80 9.37
C VAL A 65 13.16 0.20 8.00
N MET A 66 14.15 -0.31 7.27
CA MET A 66 13.93 -0.98 5.98
C MET A 66 13.02 -2.21 6.13
N GLN A 67 13.20 -3.01 7.17
CA GLN A 67 12.34 -4.17 7.44
C GLN A 67 10.90 -3.75 7.72
N SER A 68 10.69 -2.74 8.56
CA SER A 68 9.35 -2.21 8.84
C SER A 68 8.66 -1.66 7.59
N LEU A 69 9.40 -0.97 6.72
CA LEU A 69 8.87 -0.49 5.44
C LEU A 69 8.47 -1.67 4.54
N ASN A 70 9.29 -2.72 4.43
CA ASN A 70 8.92 -3.90 3.65
C ASN A 70 7.67 -4.61 4.20
N THR A 71 7.53 -4.73 5.53
CA THR A 71 6.34 -5.28 6.16
C THR A 71 5.10 -4.44 5.83
N LEU A 72 5.18 -3.12 5.97
CA LEU A 72 4.07 -2.22 5.65
C LEU A 72 3.65 -2.33 4.18
N SER A 73 4.62 -2.38 3.26
CA SER A 73 4.36 -2.57 1.83
C SER A 73 3.59 -3.87 1.55
N ASN A 74 3.97 -4.97 2.22
CA ASN A 74 3.30 -6.25 2.05
C ASN A 74 1.88 -6.25 2.62
N GLU A 75 1.67 -5.63 3.79
CA GLU A 75 0.34 -5.53 4.40
C GLU A 75 -0.62 -4.70 3.54
N ILE A 76 -0.15 -3.59 2.97
CA ILE A 76 -0.93 -2.76 2.04
C ILE A 76 -1.31 -3.58 0.81
N GLN A 77 -0.36 -4.31 0.22
CA GLN A 77 -0.63 -5.19 -0.91
C GLN A 77 -1.70 -6.24 -0.58
N GLN A 78 -1.55 -6.94 0.54
CA GLN A 78 -2.48 -7.99 0.96
C GLN A 78 -3.89 -7.46 1.19
N ARG A 79 -4.01 -6.30 1.84
CA ARG A 79 -5.31 -5.65 2.07
C ARG A 79 -5.94 -5.17 0.76
N HIS A 80 -5.15 -4.60 -0.14
CA HIS A 80 -5.61 -4.21 -1.48
C HIS A 80 -6.15 -5.42 -2.25
N ASP A 81 -5.39 -6.52 -2.29
CA ASP A 81 -5.78 -7.73 -3.02
C ASP A 81 -7.01 -8.41 -2.40
N ALA A 82 -7.16 -8.35 -1.07
CA ALA A 82 -8.35 -8.85 -0.39
C ALA A 82 -9.59 -8.02 -0.76
N LEU A 83 -9.51 -6.70 -0.65
CA LEU A 83 -10.61 -5.80 -1.01
C LEU A 83 -10.99 -5.92 -2.49
N GLY A 84 -10.02 -6.04 -3.40
CA GLY A 84 -10.30 -6.25 -4.82
C GLY A 84 -11.05 -7.56 -5.10
N ARG A 85 -10.74 -8.64 -4.37
CA ARG A 85 -11.50 -9.90 -4.45
C ARG A 85 -12.92 -9.74 -3.90
N ASP A 86 -13.08 -9.05 -2.79
CA ASP A 86 -14.39 -8.83 -2.17
C ASP A 86 -15.29 -7.98 -3.07
N ILE A 87 -14.74 -6.92 -3.68
CA ILE A 87 -15.43 -6.09 -4.69
C ILE A 87 -15.88 -6.94 -5.88
N HIS A 88 -14.98 -7.74 -6.45
CA HIS A 88 -15.31 -8.58 -7.60
C HIS A 88 -16.36 -9.66 -7.28
N ALA A 89 -16.34 -10.21 -6.07
CA ALA A 89 -17.36 -11.15 -5.60
C ALA A 89 -18.73 -10.47 -5.49
N MET A 90 -18.79 -9.27 -4.90
CA MET A 90 -20.03 -8.48 -4.80
C MET A 90 -20.59 -8.11 -6.18
N GLU A 91 -19.74 -7.65 -7.11
CA GLU A 91 -20.15 -7.38 -8.49
C GLU A 91 -20.70 -8.64 -9.17
N SER A 92 -20.04 -9.79 -9.02
CA SER A 92 -20.47 -11.04 -9.63
C SER A 92 -21.83 -11.51 -9.14
N ASP A 93 -22.17 -11.22 -7.88
CA ASP A 93 -23.47 -11.57 -7.30
C ASP A 93 -24.56 -10.58 -7.74
N LEU A 94 -24.25 -9.28 -7.86
CA LEU A 94 -25.16 -8.27 -8.42
C LEU A 94 -25.56 -8.55 -9.89
N HIS A 95 -24.69 -9.21 -10.66
CA HIS A 95 -24.96 -9.56 -12.06
C HIS A 95 -25.73 -10.89 -12.23
N LYS A 96 -25.95 -11.65 -11.15
CA LYS A 96 -26.75 -12.89 -11.16
C LYS A 96 -28.22 -12.68 -10.76
N GLU A 97 -28.52 -11.58 -10.07
CA GLU A 97 -29.88 -11.16 -9.71
C GLU A 97 -30.58 -10.42 -10.85
#